data_AF-A0A2V6FWR9-F1
#
_entry.id   AF-A0A2V6FWR9-F1
#
_cell.length_a   1.000
_cell.length_b   1.000
_cell.length_c   1.000
_cell.angle_alpha   90.00
_cell.angle_beta   90.00
_cell.angle_gamma   90.00
#
_symmetry.space_group_name_H-M   'P 1'
#
loop_
_entity.id
_entity.type
_entity.pdbx_description
1 polymer ?
#
loop_
_entity_poly.entity_id
_entity_poly.type
_entity_poly.pdbx_seq_one_letter_code
_entity_poly.pdbx_strand_id
1 'polypeptide(L)'
;MSAEQRQRGSRRFDLHIELAQRPVNPIVPVERVAMLFRPADDAYPDVISLRTDFPDVIHLNARPPGRPKSFCLYLEPYEELQLHWTPHLFVERIRSWLAKTADGTLHPEDQGLEPLVFLPYGTLVVPRDLLSAKEAPLQLYVVRAVDGAEIRSVWIAATGKSGDAPKREFVAACFDCPPQTHGVIRSAPDDLVQLQQFLTPIGFDIVAEVRALVAEWKKGELFRQVESAKLFLILRLPKQRVEGGDVEVIERLAFLCDCTLKDLDERLETFQVTHDYKGTIAIPESVAARANITLLAFDVTEEFSPQRAAELNGVAVETRPFCLLGAGAIGGQIMDTLLRSGFGTWTVIDNDRFLPHNLARHRLTGFFVGQRKAVAIANLMNDLFGREVVTALSVDVLRPGDKREAVDAATENATAICDCTASVPVARAIAAGEVKTRRARQVTLW
;
A
#
# COMPACT_ATOMS: atom_id res chain seq x y z
N MET A 1 -16.77 19.29 32.36
CA MET A 1 -16.91 20.62 31.71
C MET A 1 -18.34 20.75 31.22
N SER A 2 -19.04 21.81 31.60
CA SER A 2 -20.44 22.05 31.19
C SER A 2 -20.52 22.43 29.70
N ALA A 3 -21.68 22.24 29.09
CA ALA A 3 -21.95 22.56 27.68
C ALA A 3 -21.65 24.04 27.32
N GLU A 4 -21.73 24.96 28.29
CA GLU A 4 -21.39 26.38 28.10
C GLU A 4 -19.89 26.66 27.97
N GLN A 5 -19.00 25.79 28.48
CA GLN A 5 -17.55 26.02 28.38
C GLN A 5 -16.98 25.75 26.98
N ARG A 6 -17.77 25.15 26.08
CA ARG A 6 -17.39 24.79 24.71
C ARG A 6 -17.52 25.94 23.70
N GLN A 7 -18.12 27.08 24.08
CA GLN A 7 -18.25 28.27 23.23
C GLN A 7 -17.06 29.24 23.42
N ARG A 8 -15.97 29.03 22.67
CA ARG A 8 -15.00 30.03 22.11
C ARG A 8 -13.61 29.42 21.94
N GLY A 9 -13.07 29.54 20.73
CA GLY A 9 -11.84 28.93 20.25
C GLY A 9 -10.58 29.26 21.06
N SER A 10 -9.74 28.24 21.21
CA SER A 10 -8.45 28.25 21.91
C SER A 10 -8.50 28.55 23.42
N ARG A 11 -7.81 27.73 24.20
CA ARG A 11 -7.50 27.98 25.62
C ARG A 11 -6.01 27.78 25.83
N ARG A 12 -5.38 28.71 26.53
CA ARG A 12 -3.93 28.69 26.80
C ARG A 12 -3.69 28.17 28.21
N PHE A 13 -2.73 27.27 28.37
CA PHE A 13 -2.41 26.66 29.64
C PHE A 13 -0.89 26.58 29.83
N ASP A 14 -0.47 26.77 31.07
CA ASP A 14 0.89 26.48 31.51
C ASP A 14 0.87 25.11 32.19
N LEU A 15 1.58 24.14 31.63
CA LEU A 15 1.60 22.76 32.10
C LEU A 15 2.95 22.48 32.76
N HIS A 16 2.92 22.09 34.03
CA HIS A 16 4.12 21.68 34.76
C HIS A 16 4.55 20.26 34.37
N ILE A 17 5.69 20.07 33.74
CA ILE A 17 6.09 18.75 33.23
C ILE A 17 7.04 18.08 34.21
N GLU A 18 6.79 16.81 34.51
CA GLU A 18 7.74 15.98 35.25
C GLU A 18 8.84 15.55 34.28
N LEU A 19 10.03 16.10 34.48
CA LEU A 19 11.18 15.85 33.60
C LEU A 19 12.11 14.80 34.22
N ALA A 20 12.64 13.93 33.36
CA ALA A 20 13.76 13.08 33.73
C ALA A 20 15.00 13.91 34.11
N GLN A 21 15.86 13.34 34.93
CA GLN A 21 17.10 14.00 35.39
C GLN A 21 18.05 14.36 34.22
N ARG A 22 17.98 13.59 33.12
CA ARG A 22 18.77 13.81 31.90
C ARG A 22 17.82 13.76 30.70
N PRO A 23 17.18 14.88 30.33
CA PRO A 23 16.31 14.91 29.16
C PRO A 23 17.13 14.76 27.88
N VAL A 24 16.60 13.97 26.94
CA VAL A 24 17.11 13.80 25.57
C VAL A 24 16.66 14.97 24.70
N ASN A 25 15.41 15.41 24.85
CA ASN A 25 14.83 16.53 24.11
C ASN A 25 14.62 17.76 25.00
N PRO A 26 14.75 18.99 24.47
CA PRO A 26 14.69 20.23 25.24
C PRO A 26 13.26 20.64 25.62
N ILE A 27 12.57 19.80 26.40
CA ILE A 27 11.29 20.11 27.04
C ILE A 27 11.56 20.86 28.34
N VAL A 28 10.84 21.96 28.57
CA VAL A 28 11.02 22.79 29.78
C VAL A 28 10.07 22.37 30.91
N PRO A 29 10.40 22.67 32.19
CA PRO A 29 9.55 22.31 33.32
C PRO A 29 8.14 22.90 33.28
N VAL A 30 7.93 23.99 32.54
CA VAL A 30 6.62 24.59 32.31
C VAL A 30 6.45 24.84 30.81
N GLU A 31 5.63 24.01 30.17
CA GLU A 31 5.31 24.13 28.75
C GLU A 31 4.00 24.89 28.56
N ARG A 32 4.07 25.96 27.76
CA ARG A 32 2.90 26.76 27.42
C ARG A 32 2.27 26.25 26.14
N VAL A 33 1.04 25.77 26.23
CA VAL A 33 0.30 25.17 25.11
C VAL A 33 -1.02 25.89 24.86
N ALA A 34 -1.53 25.79 23.64
CA ALA A 34 -2.92 26.13 23.33
C ALA A 34 -3.70 24.89 22.91
N MET A 35 -4.86 24.70 23.54
CA MET A 35 -5.82 23.65 23.22
C MET A 35 -6.95 24.22 22.37
N LEU A 36 -7.12 23.71 21.16
CA LEU A 36 -8.03 24.18 20.13
C LEU A 36 -9.22 23.23 20.00
N PHE A 37 -10.40 23.69 20.39
CA PHE A 37 -11.64 22.92 20.32
C PHE A 37 -12.42 23.32 19.08
N ARG A 38 -12.86 22.34 18.30
CA ARG A 38 -13.76 22.57 17.16
C ARG A 38 -15.20 22.68 17.67
N PRO A 39 -15.96 23.72 17.26
CA PRO A 39 -17.37 23.84 17.63
C PRO A 39 -18.24 22.66 17.20
N ALA A 40 -17.86 22.01 16.09
CA ALA A 40 -18.56 20.85 15.55
C ALA A 40 -18.36 19.57 16.40
N ASP A 41 -17.35 19.53 17.27
CA ASP A 41 -16.99 18.36 18.10
C ASP A 41 -16.86 17.06 17.27
N ASP A 42 -16.30 17.18 16.07
CA ASP A 42 -16.14 16.15 15.04
C ASP A 42 -14.66 15.73 14.91
N ALA A 43 -13.93 15.77 16.02
CA ALA A 43 -12.49 16.01 16.10
C ALA A 43 -12.06 16.20 17.55
N TYR A 44 -11.13 15.37 18.06
CA TYR A 44 -10.49 15.66 19.34
C TYR A 44 -9.77 17.01 19.28
N PRO A 45 -9.62 17.67 20.45
CA PRO A 45 -9.00 18.99 20.49
C PRO A 45 -7.54 18.93 20.08
N ASP A 46 -7.14 19.87 19.23
CA ASP A 46 -5.76 20.01 18.77
C ASP A 46 -4.93 20.73 19.85
N VAL A 47 -3.71 20.26 20.09
CA VAL A 47 -2.81 20.84 21.10
C VAL A 47 -1.55 21.32 20.41
N ILE A 48 -1.28 22.62 20.52
CA ILE A 48 -0.11 23.25 19.91
C ILE A 48 0.82 23.84 20.97
N SER A 49 2.12 23.72 20.75
CA SER A 49 3.10 24.48 21.53
C SER A 49 3.03 25.96 21.16
N LEU A 50 3.08 26.83 22.17
CA LEU A 50 3.20 28.28 21.96
C LEU A 50 4.66 28.75 21.93
N ARG A 51 5.61 27.82 22.05
CA ARG A 51 7.04 28.09 22.01
C ARG A 51 7.53 28.03 20.56
N THR A 52 8.28 29.05 20.12
CA THR A 52 8.79 29.16 18.74
C THR A 52 10.00 28.27 18.46
N ASP A 53 10.75 27.91 19.51
CA ASP A 53 11.92 27.03 19.48
C ASP A 53 11.59 25.60 19.97
N PHE A 54 10.31 25.20 19.93
CA PHE A 54 9.94 23.83 20.28
C PHE A 54 10.62 22.82 19.33
N PRO A 55 11.25 21.75 19.84
CA PRO A 55 12.05 20.84 19.04
C PRO A 55 11.20 20.06 18.03
N ASP A 56 11.83 19.69 16.91
CA ASP A 56 11.28 18.72 15.97
C ASP A 56 11.46 17.31 16.54
N VAL A 57 10.37 16.74 17.03
CA VAL A 57 10.29 15.41 17.65
C VAL A 57 9.27 14.54 16.95
N ILE A 58 9.38 13.22 17.12
CA ILE A 58 8.38 12.25 16.67
C ILE A 58 7.01 12.51 17.32
N HIS A 59 5.93 11.95 16.76
CA HIS A 59 4.55 12.21 17.19
C HIS A 59 4.13 13.70 17.15
N LEU A 60 4.64 14.47 16.20
CA LEU A 60 4.05 15.75 15.83
C LEU A 60 3.09 15.56 14.64
N ASN A 61 1.93 16.20 14.71
CA ASN A 61 1.01 16.24 13.56
C ASN A 61 1.63 17.09 12.45
N ALA A 62 1.62 16.56 11.23
CA ALA A 62 2.10 17.29 10.06
C ALA A 62 1.32 18.60 9.86
N ARG A 63 2.05 19.71 9.68
CA ARG A 63 1.50 21.03 9.42
C ARG A 63 2.34 21.79 8.41
N PRO A 64 1.75 22.76 7.69
CA PRO A 64 2.52 23.65 6.83
C PRO A 64 3.69 24.32 7.57
N PRO A 65 4.82 24.58 6.88
CA PRO A 65 5.96 25.28 7.47
C PRO A 65 5.58 26.60 8.15
N GLY A 66 6.25 26.92 9.25
CA GLY A 66 6.00 28.14 10.04
C GLY A 66 4.76 28.10 10.93
N ARG A 67 3.97 27.02 10.91
CA ARG A 67 2.88 26.80 11.87
C ARG A 67 3.43 26.27 13.21
N PRO A 68 2.75 26.59 14.34
CA PRO A 68 3.09 26.01 15.64
C PRO A 68 3.06 24.48 15.61
N LYS A 69 4.00 23.85 16.34
CA LYS A 69 4.08 22.39 16.45
C LYS A 69 2.84 21.85 17.15
N SER A 70 2.20 20.85 16.55
CA SER A 70 0.95 20.23 17.03
C SER A 70 1.22 18.81 17.47
N PHE A 71 0.68 18.40 18.61
CA PHE A 71 1.00 17.12 19.24
C PHE A 71 0.04 16.03 18.76
N CYS A 72 0.60 14.91 18.29
CA CYS A 72 -0.16 13.69 18.04
C CYS A 72 -0.35 12.96 19.38
N LEU A 73 -1.54 13.09 19.96
CA LEU A 73 -1.84 12.57 21.31
C LEU A 73 -2.53 11.21 21.30
N TYR A 74 -3.16 10.85 20.18
CA TYR A 74 -4.03 9.70 20.05
C TYR A 74 -3.84 9.02 18.70
N LEU A 75 -3.84 7.70 18.72
CA LEU A 75 -3.92 6.85 17.52
C LEU A 75 -5.37 6.46 17.19
N GLU A 76 -6.22 6.38 18.22
CA GLU A 76 -7.61 5.93 18.13
C GLU A 76 -8.51 6.98 17.43
N PRO A 77 -9.55 6.54 16.70
CA PRO A 77 -10.58 7.43 16.17
C PRO A 77 -11.27 8.24 17.27
N TYR A 78 -11.71 9.46 16.96
CA TYR A 78 -12.28 10.34 17.99
C TYR A 78 -13.58 9.80 18.58
N GLU A 79 -14.38 9.11 17.79
CA GLU A 79 -15.64 8.49 18.17
C GLU A 79 -15.46 7.45 19.28
N GLU A 80 -14.35 6.71 19.25
CA GLU A 80 -13.98 5.76 20.30
C GLU A 80 -13.50 6.50 21.55
N LEU A 81 -12.61 7.48 21.36
CA LEU A 81 -12.10 8.31 22.45
C LEU A 81 -13.23 8.99 23.22
N GLN A 82 -14.25 9.50 22.54
CA GLN A 82 -15.39 10.21 23.14
C GLN A 82 -16.07 9.42 24.27
N LEU A 83 -16.04 8.08 24.22
CA LEU A 83 -16.65 7.22 25.24
C LEU A 83 -15.96 7.33 26.61
N HIS A 84 -14.69 7.67 26.63
CA HIS A 84 -13.88 7.76 27.85
C HIS A 84 -13.06 9.06 27.94
N TRP A 85 -13.28 10.02 27.04
CA TRP A 85 -12.57 11.28 27.01
C TRP A 85 -13.04 12.19 28.15
N THR A 86 -12.11 12.61 29.00
CA THR A 86 -12.38 13.60 30.05
C THR A 86 -11.31 14.69 30.04
N PRO A 87 -11.63 15.92 30.51
CA PRO A 87 -10.64 17.00 30.58
C PRO A 87 -9.40 16.64 31.39
N HIS A 88 -9.57 15.86 32.47
CA HIS A 88 -8.46 15.41 33.32
C HIS A 88 -7.54 14.46 32.55
N LEU A 89 -8.09 13.40 31.94
CA LEU A 89 -7.31 12.45 31.15
C LEU A 89 -6.63 13.12 29.95
N PHE A 90 -7.26 14.13 29.34
CA PHE A 90 -6.67 14.88 28.25
C PHE A 90 -5.45 15.71 28.69
N VAL A 91 -5.55 16.42 29.82
CA VAL A 91 -4.41 17.19 30.36
C VAL A 91 -3.27 16.24 30.76
N GLU A 92 -3.57 15.13 31.43
CA GLU A 92 -2.56 14.13 31.79
C GLU A 92 -1.94 13.47 30.56
N ARG A 93 -2.70 13.27 29.48
CA ARG A 93 -2.16 12.78 28.20
C ARG A 93 -1.13 13.75 27.62
N ILE A 94 -1.40 15.07 27.63
CA ILE A 94 -0.46 16.09 27.15
C ILE A 94 0.81 16.11 28.03
N ARG A 95 0.64 16.06 29.36
CA ARG A 95 1.76 16.02 30.31
C ARG A 95 2.62 14.79 30.10
N SER A 96 2.00 13.62 29.97
CA SER A 96 2.69 12.36 29.70
C SER A 96 3.39 12.37 28.34
N TRP A 97 2.76 12.90 27.31
CA TRP A 97 3.37 13.07 25.99
C TRP A 97 4.64 13.92 26.09
N LEU A 98 4.58 15.09 26.75
CA LEU A 98 5.73 15.98 26.94
C LEU A 98 6.84 15.35 27.78
N ALA A 99 6.50 14.63 28.86
CA ALA A 99 7.47 13.94 29.72
C ALA A 99 8.20 12.82 28.95
N LYS A 100 7.47 11.99 28.21
CA LYS A 100 8.04 10.93 27.37
C LYS A 100 8.79 11.47 26.15
N THR A 101 8.40 12.63 25.64
CA THR A 101 9.22 13.33 24.64
C THR A 101 10.53 13.77 25.28
N ALA A 102 10.50 14.32 26.50
CA ALA A 102 11.69 14.77 27.20
C ALA A 102 12.70 13.65 27.43
N ASP A 103 12.25 12.46 27.81
CA ASP A 103 13.12 11.30 28.07
C ASP A 103 13.45 10.45 26.82
N GLY A 104 12.77 10.69 25.69
CA GLY A 104 12.97 9.96 24.43
C GLY A 104 12.26 8.60 24.36
N THR A 105 11.34 8.30 25.28
CA THR A 105 10.61 7.02 25.36
C THR A 105 9.19 7.09 24.79
N LEU A 106 8.83 8.19 24.12
CA LEU A 106 7.49 8.39 23.57
C LEU A 106 7.09 7.31 22.55
N HIS A 107 8.05 6.84 21.75
CA HIS A 107 7.82 5.83 20.74
C HIS A 107 8.33 4.47 21.24
N PRO A 108 7.44 3.54 21.62
CA PRO A 108 7.81 2.22 22.10
C PRO A 108 8.55 1.39 21.03
N GLU A 109 9.26 0.34 21.48
CA GLU A 109 9.96 -0.60 20.58
C GLU A 109 8.98 -1.45 19.76
N ASP A 110 7.81 -1.80 20.32
CA ASP A 110 6.74 -2.57 19.68
C ASP A 110 5.87 -1.74 18.73
N GLN A 111 5.98 -0.41 18.78
CA GLN A 111 5.34 0.47 17.81
C GLN A 111 6.10 0.44 16.48
N GLY A 112 5.36 0.36 15.37
CA GLY A 112 5.92 0.45 14.02
C GLY A 112 6.50 1.84 13.71
N LEU A 113 7.45 1.91 12.78
CA LEU A 113 8.15 3.15 12.43
C LEU A 113 7.22 4.20 11.80
N GLU A 114 7.28 5.42 12.33
CA GLU A 114 6.62 6.63 11.78
C GLU A 114 6.75 6.77 10.25
N PRO A 115 5.69 7.18 9.54
CA PRO A 115 5.77 7.56 8.13
C PRO A 115 6.76 8.70 7.90
N LEU A 116 7.45 8.70 6.75
CA LEU A 116 8.39 9.79 6.44
C LEU A 116 7.67 11.07 6.02
N VAL A 117 6.52 10.92 5.37
CA VAL A 117 5.71 12.02 4.86
C VAL A 117 4.23 11.81 5.14
N PHE A 118 3.52 12.92 5.33
CA PHE A 118 2.06 12.95 5.31
C PHE A 118 1.57 13.14 3.87
N LEU A 119 0.73 12.23 3.38
CA LEU A 119 0.29 12.16 1.97
C LEU A 119 -1.21 12.46 1.83
N PRO A 120 -1.56 13.70 1.45
CA PRO A 120 -2.96 14.12 1.43
C PRO A 120 -3.73 13.70 0.15
N TYR A 121 -3.05 13.31 -0.94
CA TYR A 121 -3.66 13.30 -2.27
C TYR A 121 -4.20 11.94 -2.77
N GLY A 122 -3.59 10.82 -2.40
CA GLY A 122 -4.05 9.54 -2.93
C GLY A 122 -3.15 8.34 -2.71
N THR A 123 -3.58 7.22 -3.28
CA THR A 123 -2.87 5.94 -3.26
C THR A 123 -2.70 5.44 -4.70
N LEU A 124 -1.49 5.03 -5.04
CA LEU A 124 -1.14 4.36 -6.28
C LEU A 124 -1.04 2.85 -6.01
N VAL A 125 -1.93 2.06 -6.61
CA VAL A 125 -1.87 0.60 -6.63
C VAL A 125 -1.01 0.18 -7.81
N VAL A 126 0.03 -0.60 -7.56
CA VAL A 126 0.99 -1.01 -8.60
C VAL A 126 1.21 -2.53 -8.62
N PRO A 127 1.56 -3.10 -9.77
CA PRO A 127 1.95 -4.50 -9.85
C PRO A 127 3.20 -4.80 -9.03
N ARG A 128 3.28 -5.98 -8.43
CA ARG A 128 4.45 -6.39 -7.62
C ARG A 128 5.75 -6.28 -8.39
N ASP A 129 5.71 -6.65 -9.67
CA ASP A 129 6.87 -6.63 -10.54
C ASP A 129 7.46 -5.21 -10.62
N LEU A 130 6.64 -4.16 -10.59
CA LEU A 130 7.09 -2.77 -10.56
C LEU A 130 7.83 -2.44 -9.25
N LEU A 131 7.36 -2.97 -8.10
CA LEU A 131 8.03 -2.75 -6.82
C LEU A 131 9.40 -3.41 -6.72
N SER A 132 9.61 -4.50 -7.46
CA SER A 132 10.86 -5.26 -7.50
C SER A 132 11.77 -4.89 -8.66
N ALA A 133 11.26 -4.20 -9.67
CA ALA A 133 12.03 -3.79 -10.84
C ALA A 133 13.15 -2.83 -10.43
N LYS A 134 14.36 -3.09 -10.93
CA LYS A 134 15.48 -2.17 -10.75
C LYS A 134 15.37 -1.01 -11.74
N GLU A 135 15.21 -1.26 -13.04
CA GLU A 135 15.34 -0.21 -14.07
C GLU A 135 14.61 -0.59 -15.37
N ALA A 136 13.27 -0.72 -15.34
CA ALA A 136 12.50 -0.89 -16.57
C ALA A 136 11.42 0.20 -16.67
N PRO A 137 11.35 0.94 -17.78
CA PRO A 137 10.23 1.82 -18.08
C PRO A 137 9.00 0.94 -18.29
N LEU A 138 8.13 0.94 -17.30
CA LEU A 138 6.87 0.21 -17.41
C LEU A 138 5.83 1.20 -17.91
N GLN A 139 5.29 0.92 -19.11
CA GLN A 139 4.13 1.64 -19.60
C GLN A 139 2.95 1.32 -18.69
N LEU A 140 2.47 2.35 -17.99
CA LEU A 140 1.40 2.24 -17.03
C LEU A 140 0.11 2.77 -17.62
N TYR A 141 -0.92 1.95 -17.45
CA TYR A 141 -2.29 2.29 -17.74
C TYR A 141 -2.91 2.62 -16.41
N VAL A 142 -3.27 3.90 -16.20
CA VAL A 142 -3.76 4.34 -14.89
C VAL A 142 -5.24 4.68 -14.95
N VAL A 143 -6.03 3.90 -14.22
CA VAL A 143 -7.44 4.18 -13.99
C VAL A 143 -7.57 4.92 -12.67
N ARG A 144 -8.14 6.13 -12.73
CA ARG A 144 -8.47 6.90 -11.53
C ARG A 144 -9.85 6.49 -11.05
N ALA A 145 -9.92 5.83 -9.89
CA ALA A 145 -11.16 5.65 -9.16
C ALA A 145 -11.37 6.86 -8.24
N VAL A 146 -12.47 7.58 -8.46
CA VAL A 146 -12.88 8.74 -7.63
C VAL A 146 -14.35 8.56 -7.34
N ASP A 147 -14.73 8.70 -6.07
CA ASP A 147 -16.10 9.06 -5.71
C ASP A 147 -16.19 10.59 -5.67
N GLY A 148 -17.23 11.18 -6.23
CA GLY A 148 -17.30 12.59 -6.66
C GLY A 148 -17.08 13.66 -5.57
N ALA A 149 -17.00 13.27 -4.29
CA ALA A 149 -16.74 14.14 -3.14
C ALA A 149 -15.41 13.87 -2.41
N GLU A 150 -14.65 12.82 -2.77
CA GLU A 150 -13.42 12.47 -2.05
C GLU A 150 -12.18 13.21 -2.58
N ILE A 151 -11.43 13.82 -1.65
CA ILE A 151 -10.15 14.47 -1.94
C ILE A 151 -9.06 13.43 -2.24
N ARG A 152 -9.12 12.26 -1.59
CA ARG A 152 -8.21 11.14 -1.81
C ARG A 152 -8.69 10.33 -3.01
N SER A 153 -7.80 10.09 -3.97
CA SER A 153 -8.11 9.22 -5.12
C SER A 153 -7.23 7.98 -5.17
N VAL A 154 -7.79 6.88 -5.66
CA VAL A 154 -7.07 5.63 -5.86
C VAL A 154 -6.75 5.50 -7.36
N TRP A 155 -5.47 5.31 -7.66
CA TRP A 155 -4.94 5.19 -9.01
C TRP A 155 -4.44 3.77 -9.17
N ILE A 156 -5.04 3.00 -10.07
CA ILE A 156 -4.64 1.62 -10.32
C ILE A 156 -3.79 1.61 -11.58
N ALA A 157 -2.50 1.31 -11.42
CA ALA A 157 -1.58 1.11 -12.52
C ALA A 157 -1.62 -0.36 -12.97
N ALA A 158 -1.78 -0.57 -14.27
CA ALA A 158 -1.63 -1.87 -14.91
C ALA A 158 -0.52 -1.82 -15.96
N THR A 159 0.26 -2.89 -16.08
CA THR A 159 1.18 -3.08 -17.20
C THR A 159 0.39 -3.50 -18.44
N GLY A 160 0.42 -2.70 -19.50
CA GLY A 160 -0.39 -2.95 -20.68
C GLY A 160 0.01 -4.22 -21.47
N LYS A 161 -1.00 -4.88 -22.05
CA LYS A 161 -0.83 -5.64 -23.30
C LYS A 161 -1.40 -4.77 -24.43
N SER A 162 -0.65 -4.61 -25.51
CA SER A 162 -1.06 -3.90 -26.74
C SER A 162 -2.44 -4.40 -27.20
N GLY A 163 -3.49 -3.58 -27.11
CA GLY A 163 -4.81 -3.91 -27.65
C GLY A 163 -5.96 -2.99 -27.21
N ASP A 164 -6.01 -2.60 -25.94
CA ASP A 164 -7.01 -1.66 -25.44
C ASP A 164 -6.38 -0.28 -25.30
N ALA A 165 -6.90 0.74 -26.01
CA ALA A 165 -6.34 2.08 -25.96
C ALA A 165 -6.53 2.69 -24.55
N PRO A 166 -5.44 2.96 -23.79
CA PRO A 166 -5.56 3.76 -22.58
C PRO A 166 -5.86 5.20 -22.97
N LYS A 167 -6.71 5.88 -22.18
CA LYS A 167 -6.96 7.32 -22.37
C LYS A 167 -5.80 8.21 -21.89
N ARG A 168 -4.77 7.67 -21.22
CA ARG A 168 -3.59 8.40 -20.70
C ARG A 168 -2.37 7.49 -20.60
N GLU A 169 -1.26 7.88 -21.20
CA GLU A 169 0.02 7.16 -21.12
C GLU A 169 0.85 7.71 -19.96
N PHE A 170 1.20 6.84 -19.02
CA PHE A 170 2.17 7.12 -17.96
C PHE A 170 3.35 6.16 -18.09
N VAL A 171 4.49 6.60 -17.58
CA VAL A 171 5.66 5.74 -17.37
C VAL A 171 6.08 5.84 -15.91
N ALA A 172 6.62 4.77 -15.36
CA ALA A 172 7.18 4.77 -14.01
C ALA A 172 8.65 4.37 -14.01
N ALA A 173 9.36 4.93 -13.04
CA ALA A 173 10.73 4.57 -12.71
C ALA A 173 10.85 4.36 -11.20
N CYS A 174 11.60 3.34 -10.79
CA CYS A 174 11.82 3.02 -9.39
C CYS A 174 13.24 3.42 -8.98
N PHE A 175 13.38 3.98 -7.78
CA PHE A 175 14.64 4.46 -7.23
C PHE A 175 14.87 3.89 -5.83
N ASP A 176 16.00 3.21 -5.63
CA ASP A 176 16.44 2.74 -4.32
C ASP A 176 17.16 3.86 -3.57
N CYS A 177 16.54 4.34 -2.49
CA CYS A 177 17.17 5.32 -1.62
C CYS A 177 18.03 4.63 -0.54
N PRO A 178 19.10 5.29 -0.05
CA PRO A 178 19.84 4.83 1.11
C PRO A 178 18.95 4.67 2.35
N PRO A 179 19.27 3.74 3.27
CA PRO A 179 18.56 3.61 4.53
C PRO A 179 18.58 4.90 5.35
N GLN A 180 17.49 5.16 6.04
CA GLN A 180 17.35 6.36 6.87
C GLN A 180 16.61 6.06 8.17
N THR A 181 16.95 6.81 9.21
CA THR A 181 16.22 6.72 10.47
C THR A 181 14.84 7.33 10.29
N HIS A 182 13.79 6.64 10.72
CA HIS A 182 12.45 7.23 10.79
C HIS A 182 12.45 8.43 11.75
N GLY A 183 11.43 9.29 11.68
CA GLY A 183 11.43 10.46 12.53
C GLY A 183 10.18 11.31 12.40
N VAL A 184 10.37 12.62 12.50
CA VAL A 184 9.28 13.60 12.38
C VAL A 184 8.60 13.45 11.03
N ILE A 185 7.28 13.27 11.03
CA ILE A 185 6.47 13.22 9.81
C ILE A 185 6.55 14.59 9.12
N ARG A 186 7.04 14.61 7.89
CA ARG A 186 7.15 15.84 7.09
C ARG A 186 5.93 16.01 6.19
N SER A 187 5.72 17.22 5.68
CA SER A 187 4.83 17.39 4.53
C SER A 187 5.45 16.70 3.32
N ALA A 188 4.63 16.04 2.49
CA ALA A 188 5.10 15.52 1.22
C ALA A 188 5.68 16.66 0.35
N PRO A 189 6.81 16.44 -0.35
CA PRO A 189 7.33 17.40 -1.31
C PRO A 189 6.32 17.71 -2.42
N ASP A 190 6.06 19.01 -2.64
CA ASP A 190 5.11 19.48 -3.67
C ASP A 190 5.79 19.74 -5.04
N ASP A 191 7.12 19.73 -5.08
CA ASP A 191 7.91 19.96 -6.28
C ASP A 191 9.26 19.22 -6.23
N LEU A 192 9.94 19.14 -7.37
CA LEU A 192 11.22 18.44 -7.51
C LEU A 192 12.34 19.06 -6.64
N VAL A 193 12.28 20.36 -6.36
CA VAL A 193 13.25 21.04 -5.49
C VAL A 193 13.11 20.56 -4.05
N GLN A 194 11.89 20.56 -3.54
CA GLN A 194 11.56 20.05 -2.21
C GLN A 194 11.87 18.56 -2.10
N LEU A 195 11.65 17.78 -3.17
CA LEU A 195 12.00 16.37 -3.20
C LEU A 195 13.52 16.16 -3.11
N GLN A 196 14.30 16.95 -3.85
CA GLN A 196 15.76 16.94 -3.75
C GLN A 196 16.23 17.31 -2.34
N GLN A 197 15.64 18.35 -1.73
CA GLN A 197 15.94 18.75 -0.35
C GLN A 197 15.59 17.65 0.66
N PHE A 198 14.49 16.93 0.43
CA PHE A 198 14.06 15.82 1.27
C PHE A 198 15.06 14.64 1.24
N LEU A 199 15.67 14.37 0.07
CA LEU A 199 16.58 13.24 -0.15
C LEU A 199 18.07 13.57 0.04
N THR A 200 18.44 14.85 0.07
CA THR A 200 19.83 15.30 0.27
C THR A 200 20.45 14.82 1.60
N PRO A 201 19.74 14.83 2.76
CA PRO A 201 20.30 14.37 4.03
C PRO A 201 20.74 12.90 4.04
N ILE A 202 20.13 12.07 3.19
CA ILE A 202 20.47 10.65 3.04
C ILE A 202 21.47 10.42 1.89
N GLY A 203 22.01 11.49 1.30
CA GLY A 203 23.01 11.43 0.23
C GLY A 203 22.46 10.99 -1.11
N PHE A 204 21.16 11.18 -1.38
CA PHE A 204 20.53 10.77 -2.63
C PHE A 204 20.19 11.97 -3.53
N ASP A 205 20.71 11.95 -4.76
CA ASP A 205 20.50 13.00 -5.78
C ASP A 205 19.49 12.54 -6.82
N ILE A 206 18.20 12.75 -6.53
CA ILE A 206 17.12 12.33 -7.43
C ILE A 206 17.20 13.04 -8.79
N VAL A 207 17.69 14.28 -8.84
CA VAL A 207 17.80 15.03 -10.09
C VAL A 207 18.86 14.40 -11.00
N ALA A 208 20.01 14.03 -10.44
CA ALA A 208 21.05 13.32 -11.18
C ALA A 208 20.58 11.95 -11.68
N GLU A 209 19.90 11.18 -10.82
CA GLU A 209 19.36 9.86 -11.15
C GLU A 209 18.31 9.93 -12.28
N VAL A 210 17.37 10.88 -12.22
CA VAL A 210 16.37 11.06 -13.28
C VAL A 210 17.03 11.49 -14.59
N ARG A 211 18.04 12.35 -14.57
CA ARG A 211 18.80 12.70 -15.79
C ARG A 211 19.50 11.50 -16.41
N ALA A 212 20.17 10.69 -15.59
CA ALA A 212 20.86 9.49 -16.05
C ALA A 212 19.88 8.51 -16.70
N LEU A 213 18.73 8.30 -16.05
CA LEU A 213 17.65 7.46 -16.56
C LEU A 213 17.12 7.96 -17.92
N VAL A 214 16.79 9.25 -18.02
CA VAL A 214 16.29 9.83 -19.27
C VAL A 214 17.34 9.76 -20.38
N ALA A 215 18.61 10.02 -20.07
CA ALA A 215 19.72 9.88 -21.01
C ALA A 215 19.87 8.43 -21.51
N GLU A 216 19.67 7.43 -20.65
CA GLU A 216 19.67 6.02 -21.04
C GLU A 216 18.49 5.71 -21.97
N TRP A 217 17.29 6.17 -21.64
CA TRP A 217 16.09 5.94 -22.45
C TRP A 217 16.19 6.56 -23.84
N LYS A 218 16.90 7.69 -23.97
CA LYS A 218 17.19 8.35 -25.25
C LYS A 218 18.14 7.55 -26.15
N LYS A 219 18.94 6.63 -25.61
CA LYS A 219 19.81 5.75 -26.42
C LYS A 219 19.00 4.73 -27.22
N GLY A 220 17.83 4.34 -26.73
CA GLY A 220 16.90 3.44 -27.40
C GLY A 220 15.75 4.15 -28.11
N GLU A 221 14.82 3.37 -28.66
CA GLU A 221 13.58 3.90 -29.26
C GLU A 221 12.53 4.27 -28.21
N LEU A 222 12.67 3.76 -26.99
CA LEU A 222 11.71 3.92 -25.92
C LEU A 222 11.37 5.40 -25.67
N PHE A 223 12.35 6.28 -25.49
CA PHE A 223 12.07 7.69 -25.20
C PHE A 223 11.12 8.30 -26.24
N ARG A 224 11.34 8.03 -27.54
CA ARG A 224 10.45 8.49 -28.61
C ARG A 224 9.05 7.90 -28.54
N GLN A 225 8.92 6.68 -28.01
CA GLN A 225 7.62 6.01 -27.83
C GLN A 225 6.83 6.57 -26.65
N VAL A 226 7.51 7.16 -25.64
CA VAL A 226 6.87 7.62 -24.39
C VAL A 226 7.11 9.10 -24.07
N GLU A 227 7.63 9.90 -25.02
CA GLU A 227 7.98 11.32 -24.77
C GLU A 227 6.77 12.18 -24.37
N SER A 228 5.57 11.80 -24.82
CA SER A 228 4.29 12.42 -24.45
C SER A 228 3.72 11.93 -23.12
N ALA A 229 4.26 10.85 -22.55
CA ALA A 229 3.80 10.30 -21.29
C ALA A 229 4.29 11.14 -20.10
N LYS A 230 3.56 11.06 -18.98
CA LYS A 230 4.02 11.64 -17.70
C LYS A 230 4.76 10.59 -16.87
N LEU A 231 5.75 11.03 -16.10
CA LEU A 231 6.60 10.15 -15.30
C LEU A 231 6.15 10.08 -13.83
N PHE A 232 6.00 8.86 -13.33
CA PHE A 232 5.98 8.54 -11.90
C PHE A 232 7.40 8.22 -11.41
N LEU A 233 7.84 8.91 -10.37
CA LEU A 233 9.04 8.61 -9.60
C LEU A 233 8.62 7.79 -8.38
N ILE A 234 8.93 6.49 -8.37
CA ILE A 234 8.61 5.58 -7.25
C ILE A 234 9.87 5.42 -6.39
N LEU A 235 9.85 5.97 -5.19
CA LEU A 235 10.95 5.89 -4.24
C LEU A 235 10.74 4.71 -3.30
N ARG A 236 11.78 3.87 -3.16
CA ARG A 236 11.91 2.87 -2.11
C ARG A 236 12.78 3.46 -1.03
N LEU A 237 12.20 3.71 0.15
CA LEU A 237 12.82 4.40 1.28
C LEU A 237 12.97 3.40 2.44
N PRO A 238 14.12 2.72 2.57
CA PRO A 238 14.37 1.81 3.67
C PRO A 238 14.46 2.61 4.98
N LYS A 239 13.70 2.17 5.98
CA LYS A 239 13.61 2.81 7.29
C LYS A 239 14.26 1.95 8.36
N GLN A 240 15.06 2.59 9.17
CA GLN A 240 15.71 2.05 10.35
C GLN A 240 15.15 2.78 11.57
N ARG A 241 15.13 2.13 12.73
CA ARG A 241 14.73 2.76 14.00
C ARG A 241 15.82 3.64 14.58
N VAL A 242 17.06 3.19 14.44
CA VAL A 242 18.26 3.89 14.90
C VAL A 242 19.27 3.91 13.77
N GLU A 243 20.09 4.96 13.75
CA GLU A 243 21.13 5.13 12.75
C GLU A 243 22.10 3.93 12.75
N GLY A 244 22.33 3.34 11.58
CA GLY A 244 23.19 2.16 11.43
C GLY A 244 22.57 0.83 11.88
N GLY A 245 21.30 0.81 12.30
CA GLY A 245 20.57 -0.40 12.66
C GLY A 245 20.07 -1.21 11.46
N ASP A 246 19.27 -2.24 11.71
CA ASP A 246 18.64 -3.03 10.64
C ASP A 246 17.51 -2.26 9.97
N VAL A 247 17.32 -2.50 8.67
CA VAL A 247 16.15 -2.00 7.93
C VAL A 247 14.93 -2.80 8.39
N GLU A 248 13.97 -2.13 9.03
CA GLU A 248 12.74 -2.76 9.53
C GLU A 248 11.61 -2.70 8.49
N VAL A 249 11.52 -1.60 7.74
CA VAL A 249 10.42 -1.33 6.80
C VAL A 249 10.96 -0.64 5.54
N ILE A 250 10.47 -1.00 4.36
CA ILE A 250 10.70 -0.22 3.13
C ILE A 250 9.42 0.54 2.81
N GLU A 251 9.40 1.84 3.13
CA GLU A 251 8.31 2.74 2.77
C GLU A 251 8.40 3.07 1.28
N ARG A 252 7.24 3.19 0.61
CA ARG A 252 7.18 3.42 -0.83
C ARG A 252 6.31 4.62 -1.13
N LEU A 253 6.90 5.60 -1.81
CA LEU A 253 6.25 6.84 -2.19
C LEU A 253 6.30 6.98 -3.71
N ALA A 254 5.23 7.48 -4.32
CA ALA A 254 5.24 7.81 -5.74
C ALA A 254 4.99 9.30 -5.92
N PHE A 255 5.75 9.92 -6.82
CA PHE A 255 5.59 11.32 -7.20
C PHE A 255 5.33 11.40 -8.71
N LEU A 256 4.15 11.90 -9.09
CA LEU A 256 3.83 12.16 -10.49
C LEU A 256 4.31 13.55 -10.89
N CYS A 257 5.19 13.62 -11.89
CA CYS A 257 5.55 14.88 -12.52
C CYS A 257 4.35 15.45 -13.29
N ASP A 258 4.06 16.74 -13.11
CA ASP A 258 2.95 17.43 -13.78
C ASP A 258 3.16 17.68 -15.28
N CYS A 259 4.38 17.47 -15.79
CA CYS A 259 4.79 17.67 -17.17
C CYS A 259 5.05 16.35 -17.93
N THR A 260 5.16 16.43 -19.26
CA THR A 260 5.53 15.27 -20.09
C THR A 260 6.99 14.91 -19.91
N LEU A 261 7.41 13.71 -20.33
CA LEU A 261 8.79 13.27 -20.28
C LEU A 261 9.71 14.18 -21.13
N LYS A 262 9.21 14.66 -22.28
CA LYS A 262 9.91 15.65 -23.10
C LYS A 262 10.14 16.97 -22.36
N ASP A 263 9.08 17.53 -21.77
CA ASP A 263 9.19 18.79 -21.02
C ASP A 263 10.06 18.62 -19.77
N LEU A 264 9.99 17.45 -19.12
CA LEU A 264 10.80 17.11 -17.96
C LEU A 264 12.28 17.15 -18.32
N ASP A 265 12.67 16.49 -19.41
CA ASP A 265 14.02 16.47 -19.92
C ASP A 265 14.58 17.88 -20.21
N GLU A 266 13.83 18.70 -20.95
CA GLU A 266 14.20 20.09 -21.25
C GLU A 266 14.39 20.92 -19.96
N ARG A 267 13.52 20.75 -18.96
CA ARG A 267 13.61 21.48 -17.69
C ARG A 267 14.75 20.99 -16.81
N LEU A 268 15.01 19.67 -16.79
CA LEU A 268 16.11 19.08 -16.04
C LEU A 268 17.45 19.65 -16.51
N GLU A 269 17.66 19.86 -17.81
CA GLU A 269 18.89 20.49 -18.33
C GLU A 269 19.18 21.87 -17.70
N THR A 270 18.12 22.63 -17.40
CA THR A 270 18.22 23.97 -16.78
C THR A 270 18.36 23.96 -15.26
N PHE A 271 18.18 22.80 -14.62
CA PHE A 271 18.24 22.68 -13.17
C PHE A 271 19.71 22.81 -12.72
N GLN A 272 20.10 23.91 -12.07
CA GLN A 272 21.43 24.07 -11.48
C GLN A 272 21.32 24.02 -9.96
N VAL A 273 21.90 22.99 -9.35
CA VAL A 273 22.06 22.90 -7.89
C VAL A 273 23.36 23.63 -7.54
N THR A 274 23.25 24.86 -7.03
CA THR A 274 24.41 25.60 -6.49
C THR A 274 24.56 25.30 -5.00
N HIS A 275 25.72 24.75 -4.63
CA HIS A 275 26.11 24.52 -3.23
C HIS A 275 26.72 25.80 -2.63
N ASP A 276 26.13 26.34 -1.56
CA ASP A 276 26.81 27.30 -0.67
C ASP A 276 27.85 26.55 0.19
N TYR A 277 28.99 27.18 0.46
CA TYR A 277 30.04 26.77 1.41
C TYR A 277 29.56 26.41 2.83
N LYS A 278 28.28 26.64 3.18
CA LYS A 278 27.63 26.24 4.43
C LYS A 278 26.69 25.03 4.35
N GLY A 279 26.61 24.35 3.21
CA GLY A 279 25.77 23.14 3.06
C GLY A 279 24.28 23.42 2.86
N THR A 280 23.87 24.68 2.71
CA THR A 280 22.51 25.07 2.32
C THR A 280 22.46 25.21 0.79
N ILE A 281 21.58 24.47 0.11
CA ILE A 281 21.38 24.64 -1.33
C ILE A 281 20.64 25.97 -1.55
N ALA A 282 21.28 26.92 -2.22
CA ALA A 282 20.64 28.16 -2.67
C ALA A 282 20.33 28.01 -4.17
N ILE A 283 19.05 27.88 -4.52
CA ILE A 283 18.59 27.88 -5.92
C ILE A 283 18.24 29.33 -6.27
N PRO A 284 18.85 29.93 -7.31
CA PRO A 284 18.48 31.28 -7.74
C PRO A 284 16.98 31.34 -8.12
N GLU A 285 16.27 32.37 -7.65
CA GLU A 285 14.82 32.54 -7.84
C GLU A 285 14.40 32.56 -9.32
N SER A 286 15.29 33.02 -10.21
CA SER A 286 15.11 33.00 -11.68
C SER A 286 15.21 31.61 -12.32
N VAL A 287 15.87 30.65 -11.65
CA VAL A 287 15.98 29.23 -12.04
C VAL A 287 14.81 28.44 -11.45
N ALA A 288 14.44 28.71 -10.19
CA ALA A 288 13.29 28.09 -9.52
C ALA A 288 11.96 28.35 -10.28
N ALA A 289 11.75 29.55 -10.82
CA ALA A 289 10.53 29.89 -11.56
C ALA A 289 10.43 29.26 -12.98
N ARG A 290 11.55 28.83 -13.59
CA ARG A 290 11.60 28.20 -14.93
C ARG A 290 11.72 26.67 -14.88
N ALA A 291 12.29 26.13 -13.81
CA ALA A 291 12.52 24.70 -13.62
C ALA A 291 11.52 24.03 -12.66
N ASN A 292 10.48 24.74 -12.19
CA ASN A 292 9.55 24.16 -11.24
C ASN A 292 8.75 23.01 -11.89
N ILE A 293 8.99 21.79 -11.40
CA ILE A 293 8.24 20.59 -11.77
C ILE A 293 7.41 20.26 -10.55
N THR A 294 6.10 20.48 -10.67
CA THR A 294 5.16 20.18 -9.59
C THR A 294 5.01 18.68 -9.48
N LEU A 295 4.92 18.18 -8.25
CA LEU A 295 4.73 16.77 -7.95
C LEU A 295 3.38 16.54 -7.30
N LEU A 296 2.70 15.48 -7.73
CA LEU A 296 1.58 14.91 -6.97
C LEU A 296 2.08 13.67 -6.25
N ALA A 297 2.03 13.68 -4.92
CA ALA A 297 2.53 12.61 -4.07
C ALA A 297 1.45 11.56 -3.74
N PHE A 298 1.82 10.28 -3.78
CA PHE A 298 0.94 9.14 -3.54
C PHE A 298 1.61 8.14 -2.58
N ASP A 299 0.81 7.56 -1.68
CA ASP A 299 1.15 6.29 -1.03
C ASP A 299 1.20 5.19 -2.10
N VAL A 300 2.16 4.25 -2.01
CA VAL A 300 2.23 3.12 -2.95
C VAL A 300 1.84 1.83 -2.25
N THR A 301 0.86 1.13 -2.82
CA THR A 301 0.48 -0.23 -2.39
C THR A 301 0.63 -1.22 -3.52
N GLU A 302 1.00 -2.46 -3.19
CA GLU A 302 0.99 -3.57 -4.13
C GLU A 302 -0.45 -3.93 -4.51
N GLU A 303 -0.66 -4.33 -5.77
CA GLU A 303 -1.88 -5.00 -6.22
C GLU A 303 -2.11 -6.32 -5.46
N PHE A 304 -3.33 -6.84 -5.54
CA PHE A 304 -3.62 -8.11 -4.89
C PHE A 304 -3.03 -9.28 -5.69
N SER A 305 -2.17 -10.06 -5.04
CA SER A 305 -1.50 -11.24 -5.60
C SER A 305 -1.63 -12.43 -4.63
N PRO A 306 -1.47 -13.69 -5.07
CA PRO A 306 -1.48 -14.83 -4.15
C PRO A 306 -0.45 -14.69 -3.02
N GLN A 307 0.72 -14.12 -3.32
CA GLN A 307 1.76 -13.85 -2.33
C GLN A 307 1.29 -12.78 -1.33
N ARG A 308 0.73 -11.67 -1.83
CA ARG A 308 0.21 -10.60 -0.97
C ARG A 308 -0.96 -11.08 -0.11
N ALA A 309 -1.79 -11.97 -0.65
CA ALA A 309 -2.87 -12.62 0.09
C ALA A 309 -2.32 -13.44 1.27
N ALA A 310 -1.30 -14.26 1.05
CA ALA A 310 -0.68 -15.04 2.13
C ALA A 310 -0.06 -14.14 3.21
N GLU A 311 0.65 -13.08 2.82
CA GLU A 311 1.23 -12.08 3.74
C GLU A 311 0.17 -11.41 4.60
N LEU A 312 -0.93 -10.95 4.00
CA LEU A 312 -2.04 -10.28 4.71
C LEU A 312 -2.80 -11.22 5.65
N ASN A 313 -2.76 -12.53 5.39
CA ASN A 313 -3.35 -13.55 6.26
C ASN A 313 -2.34 -14.11 7.28
N GLY A 314 -1.09 -13.64 7.29
CA GLY A 314 -0.06 -14.12 8.21
C GLY A 314 0.34 -15.58 8.00
N VAL A 315 0.21 -16.09 6.77
CA VAL A 315 0.54 -17.48 6.42
C VAL A 315 1.69 -17.55 5.42
N ALA A 316 2.40 -18.67 5.41
CA ALA A 316 3.43 -18.90 4.41
C ALA A 316 2.80 -19.02 3.00
N VAL A 317 3.48 -18.45 2.01
CA VAL A 317 3.08 -18.59 0.60
C VAL A 317 3.10 -20.06 0.21
N GLU A 318 1.99 -20.54 -0.33
CA GLU A 318 1.87 -21.91 -0.86
C GLU A 318 1.60 -21.83 -2.36
N THR A 319 2.48 -22.41 -3.18
CA THR A 319 2.37 -22.36 -4.65
C THR A 319 2.22 -23.73 -5.29
N ARG A 320 2.21 -24.80 -4.50
CA ARG A 320 2.07 -26.15 -5.04
C ARG A 320 0.70 -26.34 -5.69
N PRO A 321 0.61 -27.24 -6.70
CA PRO A 321 -0.65 -27.56 -7.34
C PRO A 321 -1.54 -28.42 -6.45
N PHE A 322 -2.84 -28.16 -6.49
CA PHE A 322 -3.92 -28.89 -5.83
C PHE A 322 -5.05 -29.17 -6.83
N CYS A 323 -5.87 -30.18 -6.54
CA CYS A 323 -7.03 -30.51 -7.36
C CYS A 323 -8.31 -30.49 -6.52
N LEU A 324 -9.34 -29.80 -7.01
CA LEU A 324 -10.68 -29.83 -6.45
C LEU A 324 -11.58 -30.66 -7.37
N LEU A 325 -12.17 -31.72 -6.84
CA LEU A 325 -13.19 -32.50 -7.52
C LEU A 325 -14.56 -32.07 -6.98
N GLY A 326 -15.40 -31.51 -7.84
CA GLY A 326 -16.70 -30.98 -7.46
C GLY A 326 -16.64 -29.51 -7.02
N ALA A 327 -17.07 -28.63 -7.90
CA ALA A 327 -17.27 -27.20 -7.66
C ALA A 327 -18.72 -26.92 -7.25
N GLY A 328 -19.25 -27.74 -6.33
CA GLY A 328 -20.57 -27.58 -5.75
C GLY A 328 -20.60 -26.54 -4.62
N ALA A 329 -21.61 -26.60 -3.76
CA ALA A 329 -21.77 -25.64 -2.66
C ALA A 329 -20.52 -25.58 -1.75
N ILE A 330 -20.02 -26.72 -1.31
CA ILE A 330 -18.82 -26.83 -0.46
C ILE A 330 -17.56 -26.46 -1.25
N GLY A 331 -17.35 -27.07 -2.42
CA GLY A 331 -16.16 -26.82 -3.24
C GLY A 331 -15.99 -25.36 -3.65
N GLY A 332 -17.07 -24.66 -4.00
CA GLY A 332 -17.04 -23.24 -4.33
C GLY A 332 -16.65 -22.34 -3.15
N GLN A 333 -17.12 -22.64 -1.93
CA GLN A 333 -16.78 -21.86 -0.73
C GLN A 333 -15.33 -22.11 -0.26
N ILE A 334 -14.88 -23.36 -0.32
CA ILE A 334 -13.50 -23.73 -0.01
C ILE A 334 -12.55 -23.02 -0.97
N MET A 335 -12.85 -23.03 -2.27
CA MET A 335 -12.00 -22.38 -3.27
C MET A 335 -11.86 -20.88 -3.01
N ASP A 336 -12.97 -20.18 -2.71
CA ASP A 336 -12.94 -18.75 -2.38
C ASP A 336 -12.13 -18.46 -1.11
N THR A 337 -12.25 -19.30 -0.09
CA THR A 337 -11.47 -19.15 1.16
C THR A 337 -9.98 -19.39 0.94
N LEU A 338 -9.62 -20.52 0.31
CA LEU A 338 -8.22 -20.91 0.13
C LEU A 338 -7.49 -19.94 -0.79
N LEU A 339 -8.09 -19.52 -1.90
CA LEU A 339 -7.45 -18.57 -2.79
C LEU A 339 -7.32 -17.17 -2.15
N ARG A 340 -8.33 -16.68 -1.42
CA ARG A 340 -8.19 -15.42 -0.67
C ARG A 340 -7.11 -15.46 0.41
N SER A 341 -6.74 -16.65 0.88
CA SER A 341 -5.60 -16.85 1.79
C SER A 341 -4.25 -16.97 1.07
N GLY A 342 -4.22 -16.95 -0.27
CA GLY A 342 -3.01 -17.13 -1.07
C GLY A 342 -2.54 -18.59 -1.17
N PHE A 343 -3.44 -19.55 -0.94
CA PHE A 343 -3.09 -20.96 -0.80
C PHE A 343 -3.20 -21.74 -2.10
N GLY A 344 -2.06 -22.10 -2.67
CA GLY A 344 -1.92 -23.08 -3.75
C GLY A 344 -2.32 -22.58 -5.13
N THR A 345 -1.96 -23.37 -6.14
CA THR A 345 -2.55 -23.27 -7.49
C THR A 345 -3.52 -24.42 -7.69
N TRP A 346 -4.62 -24.20 -8.42
CA TRP A 346 -5.74 -25.14 -8.41
C TRP A 346 -6.16 -25.59 -9.80
N THR A 347 -6.44 -26.89 -9.94
CA THR A 347 -7.29 -27.40 -11.02
C THR A 347 -8.65 -27.79 -10.48
N VAL A 348 -9.72 -27.21 -11.02
CA VAL A 348 -11.10 -27.48 -10.61
C VAL A 348 -11.79 -28.35 -11.65
N ILE A 349 -12.31 -29.49 -11.22
CA ILE A 349 -12.99 -30.47 -12.09
C ILE A 349 -14.46 -30.58 -11.69
N ASP A 350 -15.38 -30.24 -12.59
CA ASP A 350 -16.82 -30.35 -12.38
C ASP A 350 -17.59 -30.42 -13.71
N ASN A 351 -18.52 -31.38 -13.84
CA ASN A 351 -19.28 -31.57 -15.08
C ASN A 351 -20.59 -30.78 -15.15
N ASP A 352 -21.03 -30.18 -14.05
CA ASP A 352 -22.37 -29.63 -13.92
C ASP A 352 -22.46 -28.15 -14.35
N ARG A 353 -23.69 -27.70 -14.61
CA ARG A 353 -24.03 -26.30 -14.88
C ARG A 353 -24.51 -25.63 -13.61
N PHE A 354 -24.22 -24.33 -13.49
CA PHE A 354 -24.74 -23.51 -12.42
C PHE A 354 -26.19 -23.10 -12.74
N LEU A 355 -27.15 -23.56 -11.94
CA LEU A 355 -28.58 -23.33 -12.14
C LEU A 355 -29.19 -22.54 -10.96
N PRO A 356 -30.36 -21.90 -11.13
CA PRO A 356 -30.91 -20.96 -10.13
C PRO A 356 -31.00 -21.51 -8.69
N HIS A 357 -31.34 -22.79 -8.52
CA HIS A 357 -31.40 -23.41 -7.19
C HIS A 357 -30.04 -23.44 -6.46
N ASN A 358 -28.92 -23.32 -7.19
CA ASN A 358 -27.59 -23.25 -6.59
C ASN A 358 -27.32 -21.90 -5.90
N LEU A 359 -28.01 -20.82 -6.30
CA LEU A 359 -27.83 -19.47 -5.71
C LEU A 359 -28.04 -19.45 -4.19
N ALA A 360 -28.85 -20.37 -3.66
CA ALA A 360 -29.13 -20.44 -2.23
C ALA A 360 -27.92 -20.86 -1.37
N ARG A 361 -26.88 -21.47 -1.96
CA ARG A 361 -25.78 -22.11 -1.19
C ARG A 361 -24.42 -22.08 -1.86
N HIS A 362 -24.33 -21.62 -3.10
CA HIS A 362 -23.10 -21.59 -3.87
C HIS A 362 -22.46 -20.20 -3.83
N ARG A 363 -21.13 -20.14 -3.97
CA ARG A 363 -20.37 -18.88 -3.95
C ARG A 363 -20.61 -17.98 -5.17
N LEU A 364 -20.89 -18.58 -6.32
CA LEU A 364 -21.19 -17.87 -7.57
C LEU A 364 -22.49 -17.06 -7.47
N THR A 365 -22.53 -15.91 -8.14
CA THR A 365 -23.68 -15.00 -8.20
C THR A 365 -24.57 -15.24 -9.42
N GLY A 366 -25.71 -14.54 -9.50
CA GLY A 366 -26.65 -14.62 -10.62
C GLY A 366 -26.03 -14.40 -12.01
N PHE A 367 -24.92 -13.67 -12.09
CA PHE A 367 -24.16 -13.44 -13.32
C PHE A 367 -23.70 -14.74 -14.01
N PHE A 368 -23.49 -15.81 -13.24
CA PHE A 368 -22.95 -17.07 -13.74
C PHE A 368 -24.02 -18.11 -14.08
N VAL A 369 -25.31 -17.80 -13.95
CA VAL A 369 -26.40 -18.76 -14.23
C VAL A 369 -26.31 -19.26 -15.67
N GLY A 370 -26.38 -20.58 -15.83
CA GLY A 370 -26.24 -21.29 -17.11
C GLY A 370 -24.82 -21.71 -17.46
N GLN A 371 -23.79 -21.14 -16.81
CA GLN A 371 -22.39 -21.47 -17.09
C GLN A 371 -21.96 -22.80 -16.46
N ARG A 372 -20.86 -23.40 -16.93
CA ARG A 372 -20.27 -24.60 -16.31
C ARG A 372 -19.61 -24.21 -14.98
N LYS A 373 -19.89 -24.95 -13.90
CA LYS A 373 -19.44 -24.58 -12.54
C LYS A 373 -17.93 -24.43 -12.41
N ALA A 374 -17.17 -25.40 -12.94
CA ALA A 374 -15.70 -25.34 -12.92
C ALA A 374 -15.15 -24.08 -13.60
N VAL A 375 -15.69 -23.75 -14.78
CA VAL A 375 -15.26 -22.57 -15.55
C VAL A 375 -15.66 -21.28 -14.85
N ALA A 376 -16.88 -21.20 -14.34
CA ALA A 376 -17.37 -20.03 -13.62
C ALA A 376 -16.57 -19.74 -12.34
N ILE A 377 -16.21 -20.77 -11.57
CA ILE A 377 -15.34 -20.63 -10.39
C ILE A 377 -13.95 -20.17 -10.82
N ALA A 378 -13.34 -20.80 -11.82
CA ALA A 378 -12.01 -20.37 -12.27
C ALA A 378 -12.01 -18.92 -12.74
N ASN A 379 -13.03 -18.48 -13.48
CA ASN A 379 -13.16 -17.09 -13.91
C ASN A 379 -13.27 -16.13 -12.72
N LEU A 380 -14.19 -16.41 -11.77
CA LEU A 380 -14.35 -15.55 -10.59
C LEU A 380 -13.07 -15.47 -9.74
N MET A 381 -12.34 -16.58 -9.64
CA MET A 381 -11.14 -16.67 -8.81
C MET A 381 -9.90 -16.08 -9.49
N ASN A 382 -9.76 -16.23 -10.80
CA ASN A 382 -8.66 -15.63 -11.55
C ASN A 382 -8.82 -14.10 -11.65
N ASP A 383 -10.06 -13.61 -11.72
CA ASP A 383 -10.38 -12.18 -11.68
C ASP A 383 -9.86 -11.51 -10.39
N LEU A 384 -9.91 -12.20 -9.25
CA LEU A 384 -9.37 -11.71 -7.98
C LEU A 384 -7.89 -11.29 -8.06
N PHE A 385 -7.11 -11.91 -8.94
CA PHE A 385 -5.67 -11.68 -9.08
C PHE A 385 -5.27 -11.08 -10.44
N GLY A 386 -6.22 -10.89 -11.36
CA GLY A 386 -5.92 -10.49 -12.75
C GLY A 386 -5.04 -11.48 -13.54
N ARG A 387 -4.90 -12.73 -13.07
CA ARG A 387 -4.04 -13.76 -13.68
C ARG A 387 -4.58 -15.17 -13.44
N GLU A 388 -4.12 -16.14 -14.22
CA GLU A 388 -4.49 -17.53 -14.03
C GLU A 388 -3.77 -18.14 -12.81
N VAL A 389 -4.57 -18.54 -11.81
CA VAL A 389 -4.17 -19.37 -10.65
C VAL A 389 -5.08 -20.59 -10.48
N VAL A 390 -6.23 -20.58 -11.16
CA VAL A 390 -7.18 -21.68 -11.25
C VAL A 390 -7.38 -22.08 -12.71
N THR A 391 -7.12 -23.34 -13.01
CA THR A 391 -7.48 -23.95 -14.29
C THR A 391 -8.78 -24.76 -14.13
N ALA A 392 -9.67 -24.69 -15.12
CA ALA A 392 -10.96 -25.40 -15.08
C ALA A 392 -11.02 -26.57 -16.07
N LEU A 393 -11.49 -27.72 -15.60
CA LEU A 393 -11.86 -28.87 -16.43
C LEU A 393 -13.35 -29.17 -16.25
N SER A 394 -14.16 -28.77 -17.23
CA SER A 394 -15.58 -29.13 -17.22
C SER A 394 -15.80 -30.52 -17.80
N VAL A 395 -15.78 -31.54 -16.93
CA VAL A 395 -15.79 -32.96 -17.30
C VAL A 395 -16.21 -33.84 -16.12
N ASP A 396 -16.81 -34.99 -16.40
CA ASP A 396 -17.08 -36.03 -15.39
C ASP A 396 -15.79 -36.82 -15.14
N VAL A 397 -15.29 -36.80 -13.89
CA VAL A 397 -14.03 -37.46 -13.51
C VAL A 397 -14.03 -38.97 -13.75
N LEU A 398 -15.20 -39.62 -13.67
CA LEU A 398 -15.34 -41.06 -13.93
C LEU A 398 -15.45 -41.36 -15.42
N ARG A 399 -15.93 -40.40 -16.22
CA ARG A 399 -16.16 -40.54 -17.66
C ARG A 399 -15.57 -39.36 -18.44
N PRO A 400 -14.24 -39.16 -18.41
CA PRO A 400 -13.65 -37.97 -18.98
C PRO A 400 -13.46 -38.00 -20.49
N GLY A 401 -13.68 -39.15 -21.14
CA GLY A 401 -13.60 -39.26 -22.60
C GLY A 401 -12.25 -38.76 -23.14
N ASP A 402 -12.32 -37.82 -24.06
CA ASP A 402 -11.17 -37.14 -24.69
C ASP A 402 -10.30 -36.34 -23.71
N LYS A 403 -10.84 -35.96 -22.54
CA LYS A 403 -10.10 -35.23 -21.48
C LYS A 403 -9.40 -36.12 -20.47
N ARG A 404 -9.32 -37.45 -20.69
CA ARG A 404 -8.67 -38.39 -19.77
C ARG A 404 -7.26 -37.94 -19.38
N GLU A 405 -6.43 -37.59 -20.35
CA GLU A 405 -5.04 -37.19 -20.09
C GLU A 405 -4.94 -35.92 -19.24
N ALA A 406 -5.82 -34.94 -19.47
CA ALA A 406 -5.86 -33.71 -18.68
C ALA A 406 -6.30 -33.95 -17.24
N VAL A 407 -7.28 -34.84 -17.02
CA VAL A 407 -7.74 -35.23 -15.68
C VAL A 407 -6.65 -36.00 -14.94
N ASP A 408 -6.01 -36.96 -15.59
CA ASP A 408 -4.91 -37.73 -15.02
C ASP A 408 -3.75 -36.79 -14.66
N ALA A 409 -3.35 -35.88 -15.56
CA ALA A 409 -2.30 -34.89 -15.29
C ALA A 409 -2.64 -33.96 -14.11
N ALA A 410 -3.90 -33.50 -14.01
CA ALA A 410 -4.34 -32.65 -12.91
C ALA A 410 -4.30 -33.36 -11.55
N THR A 411 -4.69 -34.63 -11.52
CA THR A 411 -4.79 -35.43 -10.29
C THR A 411 -3.44 -36.03 -9.86
N GLU A 412 -2.58 -36.42 -10.80
CA GLU A 412 -1.25 -36.94 -10.52
C GLU A 412 -0.27 -35.87 -10.06
N ASN A 413 -0.33 -34.68 -10.65
CA ASN A 413 0.56 -33.58 -10.30
C ASN A 413 0.11 -32.86 -9.02
N ALA A 414 -1.13 -33.07 -8.56
CA ALA A 414 -1.65 -32.44 -7.36
C ALA A 414 -0.98 -32.96 -6.09
N THR A 415 -0.64 -32.04 -5.20
CA THR A 415 -0.11 -32.32 -3.85
C THR A 415 -1.18 -32.96 -2.97
N ALA A 416 -2.42 -32.50 -3.11
CA ALA A 416 -3.59 -33.07 -2.46
C ALA A 416 -4.82 -32.92 -3.36
N ILE A 417 -5.76 -33.84 -3.18
CA ILE A 417 -7.06 -33.82 -3.84
C ILE A 417 -8.13 -33.54 -2.79
N CYS A 418 -8.88 -32.48 -3.02
CA CYS A 418 -10.08 -32.14 -2.26
C CYS A 418 -11.30 -32.73 -2.98
N ASP A 419 -11.90 -33.77 -2.39
CA ASP A 419 -13.13 -34.36 -2.91
C ASP A 419 -14.35 -33.70 -2.28
N CYS A 420 -15.04 -32.91 -3.10
CA CYS A 420 -16.25 -32.15 -2.78
C CYS A 420 -17.39 -32.53 -3.74
N THR A 421 -17.33 -33.72 -4.35
CA THR A 421 -18.30 -34.17 -5.38
C THR A 421 -19.65 -34.61 -4.83
N ALA A 422 -19.74 -34.88 -3.51
CA ALA A 422 -20.85 -35.61 -2.89
C ALA A 422 -21.19 -36.94 -3.59
N SER A 423 -20.21 -37.57 -4.26
CA SER A 423 -20.42 -38.77 -5.07
C SER A 423 -19.64 -39.96 -4.49
N VAL A 424 -20.38 -40.91 -3.89
CA VAL A 424 -19.81 -42.16 -3.38
C VAL A 424 -19.02 -42.94 -4.45
N PRO A 425 -19.47 -43.03 -5.72
CA PRO A 425 -18.66 -43.63 -6.78
C PRO A 425 -17.32 -42.94 -7.01
N VAL A 426 -17.27 -41.60 -6.96
CA VAL A 426 -16.00 -40.85 -7.11
C VAL A 426 -15.07 -41.14 -5.94
N ALA A 427 -15.58 -41.07 -4.71
CA ALA A 427 -14.82 -41.36 -3.51
C ALA A 427 -14.18 -42.76 -3.55
N ARG A 428 -14.95 -43.76 -4.03
CA ARG A 428 -14.47 -45.14 -4.20
C ARG A 428 -13.43 -45.26 -5.30
N ALA A 429 -13.62 -44.60 -6.44
CA ALA A 429 -12.66 -44.61 -7.55
C ALA A 429 -11.31 -44.00 -7.12
N ILE A 430 -11.32 -42.93 -6.31
CA ILE A 430 -10.10 -42.35 -5.72
C ILE A 430 -9.43 -43.37 -4.78
N ALA A 431 -10.18 -43.96 -3.85
CA ALA A 431 -9.65 -44.93 -2.89
C ALA A 431 -9.09 -46.19 -3.55
N ALA A 432 -9.68 -46.63 -4.67
CA ALA A 432 -9.23 -47.77 -5.46
C ALA A 432 -8.02 -47.44 -6.36
N GLY A 433 -7.61 -46.18 -6.46
CA GLY A 433 -6.52 -45.75 -7.35
C GLY A 433 -6.90 -45.71 -8.83
N GLU A 434 -8.20 -45.75 -9.15
CA GLU A 434 -8.73 -45.61 -10.53
C GLU A 434 -8.62 -44.15 -11.00
N VAL A 435 -8.63 -43.20 -10.06
CA VAL A 435 -8.13 -41.84 -10.27
C VAL A 435 -6.65 -41.87 -9.91
N LYS A 436 -5.77 -41.59 -10.88
CA LYS A 436 -4.33 -41.68 -10.66
C LYS A 436 -3.88 -40.59 -9.69
N THR A 437 -3.35 -41.00 -8.54
CA THR A 437 -2.86 -40.08 -7.51
C THR A 437 -1.43 -40.48 -7.12
N ARG A 438 -0.48 -39.53 -7.17
CA ARG A 438 0.92 -39.80 -6.84
C ARG A 438 1.17 -39.47 -5.36
N ARG A 439 0.80 -40.39 -4.45
CA ARG A 439 0.89 -40.18 -2.98
C ARG A 439 0.18 -38.91 -2.47
N ALA A 440 -0.79 -38.39 -3.22
CA ALA A 440 -1.57 -37.23 -2.81
C ALA A 440 -2.35 -37.54 -1.53
N ARG A 441 -2.36 -36.61 -0.57
CA ARG A 441 -3.25 -36.74 0.59
C ARG A 441 -4.68 -36.46 0.12
N GLN A 442 -5.59 -37.39 0.37
CA GLN A 442 -7.02 -37.19 0.10
C GLN A 442 -7.63 -36.43 1.28
N VAL A 443 -8.30 -35.33 0.99
CA VAL A 443 -9.15 -34.62 1.95
C VAL A 443 -10.57 -34.70 1.44
N THR A 444 -11.41 -35.35 2.23
CA THR A 444 -12.79 -35.64 1.86
C THR A 444 -13.71 -34.83 2.75
N LEU A 445 -14.57 -34.02 2.12
CA LEU A 445 -15.42 -33.05 2.82
C LEU A 445 -16.88 -33.32 2.44
N TRP A 446 -17.60 -34.02 3.33
CA TRP A 446 -19.05 -34.22 3.24
C TRP A 446 -19.73 -33.84 4.55
#